data_AF-A0A835H1V8-F1
#
_entry.id   AF-A0A835H1V8-F1
#
_cell.length_a   1.000
_cell.length_b   1.000
_cell.length_c   1.000
_cell.angle_alpha   90.00
_cell.angle_beta   90.00
_cell.angle_gamma   90.00
#
_symmetry.space_group_name_H-M   'P 1'
#
loop_
_entity.id
_entity.type
_entity.pdbx_description
1 polymer ?
#
loop_
_entity_poly.entity_id
_entity_poly.type
_entity_poly.pdbx_seq_one_letter_code
_entity_poly.pdbx_strand_id
1 'polypeptide(L)'
;MVTRSVSFIVAESGYDFYTLVANHVKNDNEFYSLVPELLNMSNDNKLAPVLALQVTLFLNNGICIGVTYNHAVADGGIVIQFMRSWASVCKLQSNTDSLIKSPLCYDRTMVKDPKGIEKIFLNSSKAWGENGESASEDHVKYFLFAMDCRSRLDPPLPKTYFGNCIWGGFVSAKQSDLVGLDGIAIAAELIGAVIKKMDNADEIMNMEKMDSYDFPTIADHLLSVAGSPKLGAYETDFGWGIPKKAEVVSISATVS
;
A
#
# COMPACT_ATOMS: atom_id res chain seq x y z
N MET A 1 -6.27 -31.15 -8.57
CA MET A 1 -7.11 -29.97 -8.20
C MET A 1 -6.25 -28.75 -8.50
N VAL A 2 -6.57 -27.96 -9.53
CA VAL A 2 -5.80 -26.76 -9.88
C VAL A 2 -6.13 -25.69 -8.85
N THR A 3 -5.24 -25.45 -7.90
CA THR A 3 -5.37 -24.33 -6.97
C THR A 3 -5.18 -23.04 -7.76
N ARG A 4 -6.24 -22.24 -7.90
CA ARG A 4 -6.16 -20.95 -8.60
C ARG A 4 -5.47 -19.94 -7.67
N SER A 5 -4.22 -19.58 -7.97
CA SER A 5 -3.49 -18.53 -7.24
C SER A 5 -4.08 -17.12 -7.39
N VAL A 6 -5.04 -16.97 -8.32
CA VAL A 6 -5.80 -15.76 -8.59
C VAL A 6 -7.29 -16.08 -8.58
N SER A 7 -8.08 -15.38 -7.75
CA SER A 7 -9.55 -15.44 -7.79
C SER A 7 -10.12 -14.26 -8.59
N PHE A 8 -11.23 -14.51 -9.30
CA PHE A 8 -11.94 -13.49 -10.08
C PHE A 8 -13.44 -13.66 -9.88
N ILE A 9 -14.11 -12.59 -9.46
CA ILE A 9 -15.53 -12.55 -9.12
C ILE A 9 -16.22 -11.49 -10.00
N VAL A 10 -17.43 -11.81 -10.47
CA VAL A 10 -18.34 -10.81 -11.05
C VAL A 10 -19.55 -10.73 -10.14
N ALA A 11 -19.89 -9.52 -9.72
CA ALA A 11 -20.99 -9.24 -8.81
C ALA A 11 -21.87 -8.08 -9.33
N GLU A 12 -23.06 -7.96 -8.77
CA GLU A 12 -23.94 -6.81 -8.95
C GLU A 12 -24.17 -6.15 -7.60
N SER A 13 -24.25 -4.82 -7.57
CA SER A 13 -24.50 -4.06 -6.36
C SER A 13 -25.73 -3.17 -6.49
N GLY A 14 -26.55 -3.18 -5.45
CA GLY A 14 -27.66 -2.24 -5.26
C GLY A 14 -27.26 -0.94 -4.56
N TYR A 15 -25.98 -0.72 -4.22
CA TYR A 15 -25.53 0.54 -3.63
C TYR A 15 -25.69 1.70 -4.63
N ASP A 16 -25.87 2.91 -4.10
CA ASP A 16 -25.88 4.11 -4.93
C ASP A 16 -24.46 4.44 -5.41
N PHE A 17 -24.22 4.22 -6.70
CA PHE A 17 -22.96 4.51 -7.36
C PHE A 17 -22.51 5.96 -7.17
N TYR A 18 -23.44 6.93 -7.20
CA TYR A 18 -23.09 8.35 -7.12
C TYR A 18 -22.67 8.77 -5.71
N THR A 19 -23.25 8.15 -4.70
CA THR A 19 -22.79 8.28 -3.31
C THR A 19 -21.36 7.73 -3.17
N LEU A 20 -21.08 6.53 -3.69
CA LEU A 20 -19.75 5.92 -3.59
C LEU A 20 -18.63 6.74 -4.25
N VAL A 21 -18.91 7.40 -5.38
CA VAL A 21 -17.89 8.20 -6.09
C VAL A 21 -17.80 9.66 -5.64
N ALA A 22 -18.73 10.14 -4.81
CA ALA A 22 -18.76 11.54 -4.37
C ALA A 22 -17.60 11.88 -3.40
N ASN A 23 -17.20 13.15 -3.37
CA ASN A 23 -16.15 13.64 -2.48
C ASN A 23 -16.72 14.05 -1.11
N HIS A 24 -17.13 13.06 -0.32
CA HIS A 24 -17.50 13.24 1.09
C HIS A 24 -16.86 12.13 1.94
N VAL A 25 -16.87 12.33 3.25
CA VAL A 25 -16.42 11.35 4.25
C VAL A 25 -17.33 10.13 4.17
N LYS A 26 -16.74 8.94 4.02
CA LYS A 26 -17.46 7.66 3.95
C LYS A 26 -16.92 6.71 4.99
N ASN A 27 -17.74 5.74 5.37
CA ASN A 27 -17.30 4.64 6.21
C ASN A 27 -16.66 3.57 5.32
N ASP A 28 -15.48 3.07 5.70
CA ASP A 28 -14.80 2.00 4.96
C ASP A 28 -15.67 0.73 4.81
N ASN A 29 -16.62 0.53 5.74
CA ASN A 29 -17.62 -0.53 5.67
C ASN A 29 -18.45 -0.52 4.38
N GLU A 30 -18.64 0.65 3.75
CA GLU A 30 -19.38 0.79 2.50
C GLU A 30 -18.64 0.14 1.32
N PHE A 31 -17.31 -0.06 1.44
CA PHE A 31 -16.47 -0.61 0.38
C PHE A 31 -16.12 -2.09 0.56
N TYR A 32 -16.24 -2.66 1.76
CA TYR A 32 -15.83 -4.06 2.01
C TYR A 32 -16.53 -5.07 1.09
N SER A 33 -17.81 -4.85 0.76
CA SER A 33 -18.52 -5.73 -0.18
C SER A 33 -18.09 -5.58 -1.65
N LEU A 34 -17.34 -4.53 -1.98
CA LEU A 34 -16.87 -4.22 -3.34
C LEU A 34 -15.46 -4.77 -3.59
N VAL A 35 -14.78 -5.26 -2.55
CA VAL A 35 -13.44 -5.86 -2.63
C VAL A 35 -13.52 -7.35 -2.26
N PRO A 36 -12.86 -8.24 -3.01
CA PRO A 36 -12.88 -9.66 -2.71
C PRO A 36 -11.96 -9.99 -1.53
N GLU A 37 -12.25 -11.04 -0.76
CA GLU A 37 -11.30 -11.55 0.22
C GLU A 37 -10.24 -12.45 -0.45
N LEU A 38 -9.02 -12.43 0.06
CA LEU A 38 -8.03 -13.46 -0.27
C LEU A 38 -8.42 -14.74 0.47
N LEU A 39 -8.50 -15.86 -0.26
CA LEU A 39 -8.87 -17.14 0.32
C LEU A 39 -7.86 -17.55 1.40
N ASN A 40 -8.26 -17.60 2.67
CA ASN A 40 -7.42 -18.19 3.70
C ASN A 40 -7.37 -19.71 3.49
N MET A 41 -6.36 -20.16 2.74
CA MET A 41 -6.08 -21.59 2.57
C MET A 41 -5.55 -22.12 3.91
N SER A 42 -6.17 -23.19 4.42
CA SER A 42 -5.78 -23.87 5.66
C SER A 42 -4.27 -24.09 5.76
N ASN A 43 -3.70 -23.97 6.97
CA ASN A 43 -2.28 -24.12 7.31
C ASN A 43 -1.55 -25.35 6.75
N ASP A 44 -2.29 -26.35 6.23
CA ASP A 44 -1.74 -27.55 5.60
C ASP A 44 -1.28 -27.35 4.13
N ASN A 45 -1.66 -26.26 3.47
CA ASN A 45 -1.25 -25.98 2.08
C ASN A 45 -0.14 -24.91 2.01
N LYS A 46 1.02 -25.28 1.47
CA LYS A 46 2.18 -24.38 1.23
C LYS A 46 1.94 -23.26 0.20
N LEU A 47 0.70 -23.01 -0.23
CA LEU A 47 0.36 -22.04 -1.27
C LEU A 47 -0.55 -20.96 -0.70
N ALA A 48 0.00 -19.75 -0.53
CA ALA A 48 -0.75 -18.55 -0.18
C ALA A 48 -1.33 -17.89 -1.45
N PRO A 49 -2.60 -17.47 -1.47
CA PRO A 49 -3.14 -16.70 -2.58
C PRO A 49 -2.49 -15.32 -2.64
N VAL A 50 -2.31 -14.84 -3.87
CA VAL A 50 -1.52 -13.63 -4.15
C VAL A 50 -2.40 -12.47 -4.59
N LEU A 51 -3.49 -12.75 -5.31
CA LEU A 51 -4.35 -11.74 -5.91
C LEU A 51 -5.79 -12.24 -5.98
N ALA A 52 -6.74 -11.35 -5.68
CA ALA A 52 -8.16 -11.54 -5.85
C ALA A 52 -8.73 -10.28 -6.52
N LEU A 53 -9.61 -10.49 -7.51
CA LEU A 53 -10.25 -9.43 -8.29
C LEU A 53 -11.77 -9.58 -8.23
N GLN A 54 -12.48 -8.46 -8.08
CA GLN A 54 -13.94 -8.41 -8.19
C GLN A 54 -14.35 -7.30 -9.14
N VAL A 55 -15.16 -7.63 -10.15
CA VAL A 55 -15.83 -6.65 -10.99
C VAL A 55 -17.28 -6.55 -10.52
N THR A 56 -17.66 -5.40 -9.98
CA THR A 56 -19.00 -5.14 -9.46
C THR A 56 -19.75 -4.19 -10.39
N LEU A 57 -20.90 -4.63 -10.90
CA LEU A 57 -21.77 -3.84 -11.76
C LEU A 57 -22.78 -3.04 -10.94
N PHE A 58 -22.95 -1.77 -11.28
CA PHE A 58 -24.01 -0.90 -10.80
C PHE A 58 -24.94 -0.62 -11.96
N LEU A 59 -26.12 -1.24 -11.95
CA LEU A 59 -27.01 -1.27 -13.11
C LEU A 59 -27.25 0.15 -13.66
N ASN A 60 -26.93 0.35 -14.94
CA ASN A 60 -27.02 1.61 -15.68
C ASN A 60 -26.16 2.80 -15.17
N ASN A 61 -25.36 2.61 -14.11
CA ASN A 61 -24.65 3.70 -13.45
C ASN A 61 -23.12 3.59 -13.58
N GLY A 62 -22.56 2.38 -13.48
CA GLY A 62 -21.11 2.22 -13.54
C GLY A 62 -20.59 0.84 -13.16
N ILE A 63 -19.26 0.75 -13.05
CA ILE A 63 -18.52 -0.47 -12.70
C ILE A 63 -17.50 -0.12 -11.62
N CYS A 64 -17.32 -1.00 -10.64
CA CYS A 64 -16.23 -0.97 -9.67
C CYS A 64 -15.32 -2.18 -9.91
N ILE A 65 -14.01 -1.97 -9.81
CA ILE A 65 -13.01 -3.05 -9.83
C ILE A 65 -12.33 -3.07 -8.47
N GLY A 66 -12.68 -4.05 -7.65
CA GLY A 66 -12.05 -4.34 -6.36
C GLY A 66 -10.82 -5.23 -6.54
N VAL A 67 -9.74 -4.90 -5.84
CA VAL A 67 -8.46 -5.61 -5.91
C VAL A 67 -7.97 -5.88 -4.49
N THR A 68 -7.69 -7.14 -4.18
CA THR A 68 -7.07 -7.56 -2.92
C THR A 68 -5.85 -8.40 -3.24
N TYR A 69 -4.71 -8.10 -2.62
CA TYR A 69 -3.45 -8.76 -2.93
C TYR A 69 -2.62 -8.97 -1.67
N ASN A 70 -1.76 -9.99 -1.69
CA ASN A 70 -0.85 -10.25 -0.59
C ASN A 70 0.30 -9.24 -0.64
N HIS A 71 0.38 -8.36 0.37
CA HIS A 71 1.37 -7.29 0.42
C HIS A 71 2.82 -7.81 0.47
N ALA A 72 3.06 -9.07 0.84
CA ALA A 72 4.40 -9.67 0.77
C ALA A 72 4.92 -9.82 -0.67
N VAL A 73 4.03 -9.81 -1.66
CA VAL A 73 4.40 -10.01 -3.08
C VAL A 73 4.62 -8.70 -3.82
N ALA A 74 3.84 -7.66 -3.51
CA ALA A 74 3.82 -6.41 -4.26
C ALA A 74 3.47 -5.22 -3.37
N ASP A 75 4.03 -4.05 -3.68
CA ASP A 75 3.61 -2.77 -3.11
C ASP A 75 2.52 -2.12 -3.98
N GLY A 76 1.92 -1.02 -3.50
CA GLY A 76 0.88 -0.30 -4.23
C GLY A 76 1.33 0.23 -5.60
N GLY A 77 2.63 0.51 -5.78
CA GLY A 77 3.20 0.88 -7.08
C GLY A 77 3.04 -0.23 -8.11
N ILE A 78 3.40 -1.44 -7.72
CA ILE A 78 3.31 -2.63 -8.59
C ILE A 78 1.87 -2.98 -8.92
N VAL A 79 0.96 -2.88 -7.96
CA VAL A 79 -0.46 -3.19 -8.19
C VAL A 79 -1.09 -2.19 -9.17
N ILE A 80 -0.80 -0.89 -9.03
CA ILE A 80 -1.30 0.10 -9.99
C ILE A 80 -0.65 -0.06 -11.36
N GLN A 81 0.64 -0.39 -11.44
CA GLN A 81 1.31 -0.70 -12.71
C GLN A 81 0.66 -1.90 -13.41
N PHE A 82 0.31 -2.95 -12.65
CA PHE A 82 -0.44 -4.10 -13.17
C PHE A 82 -1.80 -3.66 -13.72
N MET A 83 -2.57 -2.88 -12.95
CA MET A 83 -3.89 -2.38 -13.38
C MET A 83 -3.81 -1.57 -14.67
N ARG A 84 -2.83 -0.67 -14.79
CA ARG A 84 -2.59 0.11 -16.01
C ARG A 84 -2.20 -0.76 -17.21
N SER A 85 -1.37 -1.78 -16.98
CA SER A 85 -0.98 -2.72 -18.03
C SER A 85 -2.18 -3.52 -18.51
N TRP A 86 -2.99 -4.04 -17.58
CA TRP A 86 -4.23 -4.74 -17.89
C TRP A 86 -5.21 -3.87 -18.69
N ALA A 87 -5.44 -2.64 -18.22
CA ALA A 87 -6.28 -1.66 -18.90
C ALA A 87 -5.81 -1.38 -20.33
N SER A 88 -4.50 -1.23 -20.53
CA SER A 88 -3.96 -0.99 -21.86
C SER A 88 -4.07 -2.21 -22.78
N VAL A 89 -3.97 -3.45 -22.27
CA VAL A 89 -4.24 -4.66 -23.06
C VAL A 89 -5.69 -4.67 -23.53
N CYS A 90 -6.64 -4.36 -22.66
CA CYS A 90 -8.06 -4.28 -23.00
C CYS A 90 -8.35 -3.22 -24.05
N LYS A 91 -7.72 -2.04 -23.93
CA LYS A 91 -7.91 -0.92 -24.85
C LYS A 91 -7.33 -1.16 -26.25
N LEU A 92 -6.19 -1.85 -26.35
CA LEU A 92 -5.45 -2.04 -27.61
C LEU A 92 -5.90 -3.25 -28.44
N GLN A 93 -6.92 -4.01 -28.01
CA GLN A 93 -7.49 -5.16 -28.74
C GLN A 93 -6.45 -5.97 -29.53
N SER A 94 -5.46 -6.54 -28.82
CA SER A 94 -4.49 -7.55 -29.32
C SER A 94 -3.16 -7.06 -29.92
N ASN A 95 -2.78 -5.78 -29.86
CA ASN A 95 -1.41 -5.35 -30.22
C ASN A 95 -0.45 -5.32 -29.02
N THR A 96 -0.27 -6.49 -28.39
CA THR A 96 0.52 -6.69 -27.15
C THR A 96 2.01 -6.41 -27.31
N ASP A 97 2.53 -6.44 -28.53
CA ASP A 97 3.95 -6.20 -28.83
C ASP A 97 4.42 -4.79 -28.45
N SER A 98 3.48 -3.83 -28.41
CA SER A 98 3.76 -2.45 -27.99
C SER A 98 3.75 -2.25 -26.47
N LEU A 99 3.19 -3.19 -25.70
CA LEU A 99 3.04 -3.11 -24.25
C LEU A 99 4.23 -3.70 -23.48
N ILE A 100 4.95 -4.63 -24.08
CA ILE A 100 6.21 -5.19 -23.57
C ILE A 100 7.38 -4.21 -23.86
N LYS A 101 7.18 -2.90 -23.72
CA LYS A 101 8.26 -1.91 -23.91
C LYS A 101 9.16 -1.77 -22.68
N SER A 102 8.79 -2.38 -21.56
CA SER A 102 9.63 -2.43 -20.35
C SER A 102 9.26 -3.67 -19.52
N PRO A 103 9.93 -4.82 -19.75
CA PRO A 103 9.66 -6.01 -18.95
C PRO A 103 9.89 -5.70 -17.47
N LEU A 104 9.00 -6.23 -16.63
CA LEU A 104 9.17 -6.20 -15.18
C LEU A 104 10.51 -6.88 -14.83
N CYS A 105 11.26 -6.25 -13.92
CA CYS A 105 12.50 -6.81 -13.40
C CYS A 105 12.17 -7.67 -12.17
N TYR A 106 12.28 -8.99 -12.30
CA TYR A 106 11.96 -9.95 -11.24
C TYR A 106 13.16 -10.36 -10.38
N ASP A 107 14.36 -9.84 -10.69
CA ASP A 107 15.57 -10.20 -9.96
C ASP A 107 15.57 -9.56 -8.57
N ARG A 108 15.06 -10.31 -7.58
CA ARG A 108 15.03 -9.89 -6.18
C ARG A 108 16.43 -9.75 -5.57
N THR A 109 17.46 -10.35 -6.16
CA THR A 109 18.85 -10.26 -5.66
C THR A 109 19.48 -8.87 -5.84
N MET A 110 18.81 -7.99 -6.59
CA MET A 110 19.15 -6.58 -6.71
C MET A 110 18.96 -5.82 -5.40
N VAL A 111 18.01 -6.24 -4.56
CA VAL A 111 17.88 -5.72 -3.19
C VAL A 111 18.89 -6.46 -2.33
N LYS A 112 19.97 -5.77 -1.96
CA LYS A 112 20.94 -6.31 -1.00
C LYS A 112 20.35 -6.15 0.40
N ASP A 113 20.43 -7.19 1.22
CA ASP A 113 20.08 -7.12 2.65
C ASP A 113 21.25 -7.65 3.49
N PRO A 114 22.35 -6.89 3.60
CA PRO A 114 23.53 -7.33 4.34
C PRO A 114 23.29 -7.42 5.86
N LYS A 115 22.20 -6.82 6.36
CA LYS A 115 21.89 -6.75 7.79
C LYS A 115 20.75 -7.67 8.22
N GLY A 116 20.12 -8.39 7.30
CA GLY A 116 18.99 -9.27 7.61
C GLY A 116 17.75 -8.50 8.07
N ILE A 117 17.54 -7.29 7.53
CA ILE A 117 16.40 -6.42 7.82
C ILE A 117 15.08 -7.14 7.52
N GLU A 118 15.02 -7.95 6.46
CA GLU A 118 13.82 -8.74 6.14
C GLU A 118 13.42 -9.63 7.34
N LYS A 119 14.40 -10.33 7.92
CA LYS A 119 14.18 -11.21 9.07
C LYS A 119 13.78 -10.45 10.32
N ILE A 120 14.37 -9.27 10.52
CA ILE A 120 14.02 -8.37 11.62
C ILE A 120 12.56 -7.95 11.49
N PHE A 121 12.16 -7.43 10.33
CA PHE A 121 10.80 -6.97 10.07
C PHE A 121 9.76 -8.08 10.24
N LEU A 122 10.04 -9.30 9.76
CA LEU A 122 9.16 -10.46 9.90
C LEU A 122 8.98 -10.91 11.36
N ASN A 123 9.95 -10.66 12.23
CA ASN A 123 9.82 -10.95 13.66
C ASN A 123 9.01 -9.86 14.36
N SER A 124 9.25 -8.59 14.02
CA SER A 124 8.60 -7.42 14.62
C SER A 124 7.14 -7.28 14.21
N SER A 125 6.77 -7.65 12.97
CA SER A 125 5.38 -7.62 12.48
C SER A 125 4.44 -8.54 13.25
N LYS A 126 4.96 -9.60 13.88
CA LYS A 126 4.18 -10.51 14.75
C LYS A 126 3.78 -9.85 16.07
N ALA A 127 4.47 -8.79 16.48
CA ALA A 127 4.19 -8.03 17.69
C ALA A 127 3.23 -6.84 17.45
N TRP A 128 2.88 -6.53 16.20
CA TRP A 128 2.07 -5.36 15.81
C TRP A 128 0.55 -5.52 16.06
N GLY A 129 0.15 -6.21 17.13
CA GLY A 129 -1.26 -6.51 17.40
C GLY A 129 -1.65 -6.61 18.87
N GLU A 130 -0.76 -6.26 19.80
CA GLU A 130 -1.07 -6.28 21.23
C GLU A 130 -1.10 -4.85 21.74
N ASN A 131 -2.22 -4.42 22.33
CA ASN A 131 -2.39 -3.05 22.82
C ASN A 131 -1.57 -2.84 24.10
N GLY A 132 -0.75 -1.79 24.14
CA GLY A 132 -0.13 -1.28 25.36
C GLY A 132 -0.71 0.09 25.71
N GLU A 133 -1.30 0.25 26.90
CA GLU A 133 -1.68 1.57 27.40
C GLU A 133 -0.44 2.30 27.95
N SER A 134 -0.24 3.57 27.58
CA SER A 134 0.62 4.47 28.35
C SER A 134 -0.03 5.84 28.57
N ALA A 135 0.02 6.30 29.81
CA ALA A 135 -0.56 7.55 30.29
C ALA A 135 0.54 8.64 30.43
N SER A 136 0.35 9.80 29.79
CA SER A 136 1.06 11.06 30.12
C SER A 136 0.25 12.29 29.67
N GLU A 137 0.44 13.45 30.32
CA GLU A 137 -0.39 14.67 30.09
C GLU A 137 -0.06 15.47 28.82
N ASP A 138 1.06 15.19 28.13
CA ASP A 138 1.42 15.77 26.82
C ASP A 138 1.88 14.66 25.88
N HIS A 139 0.91 13.94 25.34
CA HIS A 139 1.15 12.76 24.51
C HIS A 139 1.96 13.10 23.26
N VAL A 140 3.01 12.32 23.00
CA VAL A 140 3.71 12.33 21.71
C VAL A 140 2.80 11.71 20.66
N LYS A 141 2.65 12.38 19.52
CA LYS A 141 1.96 11.87 18.34
C LYS A 141 2.97 11.39 17.32
N TYR A 142 2.63 10.31 16.65
CA TYR A 142 3.46 9.67 15.64
C TYR A 142 2.79 9.78 14.28
N PHE A 143 3.59 10.00 13.25
CA PHE A 143 3.14 10.00 11.87
C PHE A 143 3.99 9.04 11.04
N LEU A 144 3.31 8.11 10.36
CA LEU A 144 3.92 7.11 9.49
C LEU A 144 3.44 7.29 8.04
N PHE A 145 4.39 7.34 7.11
CA PHE A 145 4.10 7.35 5.68
C PHE A 145 5.02 6.38 4.93
N ALA A 146 4.48 5.70 3.93
CA ALA A 146 5.27 4.83 3.07
C ALA A 146 6.03 5.65 2.00
N MET A 147 7.27 5.28 1.73
CA MET A 147 8.10 5.86 0.67
C MET A 147 8.57 4.77 -0.29
N ASP A 148 8.56 5.09 -1.59
CA ASP A 148 9.23 4.29 -2.60
C ASP A 148 10.75 4.51 -2.51
N CYS A 149 11.48 3.42 -2.25
CA CYS A 149 12.93 3.42 -2.08
C CYS A 149 13.69 3.03 -3.34
N ARG A 150 13.02 2.68 -4.45
CA ARG A 150 13.70 2.22 -5.68
C ARG A 150 14.78 3.18 -6.14
N SER A 151 14.48 4.48 -6.18
CA SER A 151 15.44 5.50 -6.60
C SER A 151 16.40 5.98 -5.50
N ARG A 152 16.25 5.47 -4.27
CA ARG A 152 17.00 5.90 -3.09
C ARG A 152 18.07 4.88 -2.64
N LEU A 153 18.05 3.67 -3.20
CA LEU A 153 19.10 2.68 -3.00
C LEU A 153 20.34 3.02 -3.84
N ASP A 154 21.49 2.49 -3.42
CA ASP A 154 22.75 2.57 -4.17
C ASP A 154 23.30 1.16 -4.48
N PRO A 155 23.27 0.72 -5.75
CA PRO A 155 22.72 1.42 -6.91
C PRO A 155 21.17 1.46 -6.89
N PRO A 156 20.53 2.43 -7.59
CA PRO A 156 19.08 2.52 -7.64
C PRO A 156 18.47 1.35 -8.42
N LEU A 157 17.29 0.91 -7.97
CA LEU A 157 16.51 -0.11 -8.67
C LEU A 157 15.82 0.48 -9.92
N PRO A 158 15.64 -0.34 -10.97
CA PRO A 158 14.78 0.04 -12.08
C PRO A 158 13.36 0.36 -11.60
N LYS A 159 12.71 1.34 -12.23
CA LYS A 159 11.27 1.61 -12.00
C LYS A 159 10.38 0.40 -12.31
N THR A 160 10.89 -0.56 -13.08
CA THR A 160 10.23 -1.81 -13.45
C THR A 160 10.46 -2.95 -12.45
N TYR A 161 11.21 -2.73 -11.37
CA TYR A 161 11.46 -3.73 -10.34
C TYR A 161 10.15 -4.23 -9.72
N PHE A 162 9.91 -5.54 -9.84
CA PHE A 162 8.75 -6.24 -9.32
C PHE A 162 9.02 -6.80 -7.92
N GLY A 163 8.32 -6.26 -6.95
CA GLY A 163 8.44 -6.60 -5.53
C GLY A 163 8.20 -5.39 -4.66
N ASN A 164 8.33 -5.55 -3.35
CA ASN A 164 8.31 -4.42 -2.42
C ASN A 164 9.66 -3.72 -2.44
N CYS A 165 9.64 -2.40 -2.58
CA CYS A 165 10.78 -1.56 -2.22
C CYS A 165 10.24 -0.30 -1.56
N ILE A 166 9.53 -0.51 -0.45
CA ILE A 166 8.91 0.54 0.34
C ILE A 166 9.50 0.56 1.74
N TRP A 167 9.65 1.76 2.30
CA TRP A 167 10.03 1.95 3.70
C TRP A 167 9.15 2.98 4.39
N GLY A 168 8.96 2.83 5.70
CA GLY A 168 8.22 3.76 6.54
C GLY A 168 9.07 4.95 6.98
N GLY A 169 8.60 6.16 6.69
CA GLY A 169 9.05 7.39 7.32
C GLY A 169 8.34 7.57 8.65
N PHE A 170 9.08 7.58 9.76
CA PHE A 170 8.53 7.77 11.11
C PHE A 170 8.87 9.16 11.64
N VAL A 171 7.83 9.90 11.99
CA VAL A 171 7.92 11.24 12.59
C VAL A 171 7.27 11.19 13.97
N SER A 172 7.83 11.91 14.94
CA SER A 172 7.22 12.11 16.25
C SER A 172 7.26 13.58 16.64
N ALA A 173 6.20 14.05 17.31
CA ALA A 173 6.08 15.42 17.81
C ALA A 173 5.16 15.46 19.03
N LYS A 174 5.34 16.43 19.91
CA LYS A 174 4.42 16.64 21.04
C LYS A 174 3.08 17.17 20.54
N GLN A 175 1.99 16.72 21.14
CA GLN A 175 0.67 17.23 20.81
C GLN A 175 0.59 18.74 21.01
N SER A 176 1.17 19.29 22.09
CA SER A 176 1.23 20.73 22.35
C SER A 176 1.81 21.55 21.20
N ASP A 177 2.86 21.02 20.55
CA ASP A 177 3.57 21.71 19.47
C ASP A 177 2.73 21.68 18.19
N LEU A 178 2.04 20.57 17.93
CA LEU A 178 1.19 20.40 16.74
C LEU A 178 -0.10 21.24 16.79
N VAL A 179 -0.66 21.48 17.98
CA VAL A 179 -1.85 22.32 18.15
C VAL A 179 -1.52 23.80 18.36
N GLY A 180 -0.23 24.13 18.50
CA GLY A 180 0.25 25.51 18.61
C GLY A 180 0.13 26.28 17.30
N LEU A 181 0.38 27.60 17.37
CA LEU A 181 0.28 28.52 16.22
C LEU A 181 1.11 28.09 15.01
N ASP A 182 2.29 27.51 15.26
CA ASP A 182 3.23 27.07 14.23
C ASP A 182 3.15 25.56 13.91
N GLY A 183 2.12 24.86 14.40
CA GLY A 183 2.06 23.39 14.37
C GLY A 183 2.16 22.77 12.97
N ILE A 184 1.59 23.42 11.95
CA ILE A 184 1.71 22.98 10.54
C ILE A 184 3.15 23.11 10.05
N ALA A 185 3.83 24.21 10.37
CA ALA A 185 5.21 24.43 9.96
C ALA A 185 6.15 23.41 10.63
N ILE A 186 5.94 23.16 11.93
CA ILE A 186 6.67 22.13 12.69
C ILE A 186 6.47 20.75 12.06
N ALA A 187 5.23 20.36 11.77
CA ALA A 187 4.94 19.08 11.13
C ALA A 187 5.61 18.96 9.76
N ALA A 188 5.55 20.00 8.93
CA ALA A 188 6.17 20.02 7.61
C ALA A 188 7.71 19.93 7.68
N GLU A 189 8.33 20.62 8.63
CA GLU A 189 9.78 20.57 8.86
C GLU A 189 10.22 19.17 9.29
N LEU A 190 9.52 18.56 10.25
CA LEU A 190 9.84 17.21 10.74
C LEU A 190 9.68 16.14 9.65
N ILE A 191 8.59 16.21 8.88
CA ILE A 191 8.37 15.31 7.72
C ILE A 191 9.48 15.51 6.67
N GLY A 192 9.79 16.77 6.34
CA GLY A 192 10.83 17.11 5.36
C GLY A 192 12.22 16.63 5.80
N ALA A 193 12.54 16.72 7.09
CA ALA A 193 13.80 16.24 7.65
C ALA A 193 13.93 14.71 7.51
N VAL A 194 12.86 13.96 7.80
CA VAL A 194 12.84 12.50 7.63
C VAL A 194 13.01 12.11 6.17
N ILE A 195 12.27 12.74 5.25
CA ILE A 195 12.39 12.49 3.80
C ILE A 195 13.82 12.74 3.30
N LYS A 196 14.41 13.87 3.70
CA LYS A 196 15.77 14.25 3.30
C LYS A 196 16.82 13.29 3.85
N LYS A 197 16.66 12.85 5.10
CA LYS A 197 17.54 11.85 5.71
C LYS A 197 17.51 10.53 4.92
N MET A 198 16.32 10.12 4.51
CA MET A 198 16.10 8.89 3.74
C MET A 198 16.46 9.02 2.25
N ASP A 199 17.03 10.14 1.79
CA ASP A 199 17.67 10.20 0.47
C ASP A 199 19.07 9.53 0.48
N ASN A 200 19.60 9.22 1.68
CA ASN A 200 20.80 8.41 1.84
C ASN A 200 20.46 6.91 1.89
N ALA A 201 21.03 6.14 0.97
CA ALA A 201 20.86 4.69 0.90
C ALA A 201 21.26 3.99 2.20
N ASP A 202 22.33 4.44 2.86
CA ASP A 202 22.77 3.86 4.13
C ASP A 202 21.71 4.05 5.22
N GLU A 203 21.03 5.19 5.26
CA GLU A 203 19.97 5.44 6.26
C GLU A 203 18.78 4.51 6.06
N ILE A 204 18.40 4.23 4.80
CA ILE A 204 17.37 3.22 4.48
C ILE A 204 17.80 1.83 4.99
N MET A 205 19.08 1.51 4.84
CA MET A 205 19.66 0.23 5.24
C MET A 205 20.05 0.17 6.73
N ASN A 206 19.86 1.26 7.50
CA ASN A 206 20.10 1.35 8.95
C ASN A 206 18.79 1.30 9.76
N MET A 207 17.69 0.90 9.12
CA MET A 207 16.35 0.88 9.69
C MET A 207 16.08 -0.30 10.63
N GLU A 208 17.05 -1.18 10.94
CA GLU A 208 16.93 -2.12 12.07
C GLU A 208 16.59 -1.41 13.39
N LYS A 209 16.88 -0.11 13.48
CA LYS A 209 16.50 0.75 14.60
C LYS A 209 14.99 0.94 14.75
N MET A 210 14.17 0.55 13.77
CA MET A 210 12.70 0.58 13.92
C MET A 210 12.21 -0.34 15.04
N ASP A 211 12.95 -1.40 15.38
CA ASP A 211 12.66 -2.27 16.53
C ASP A 211 12.76 -1.55 17.88
N SER A 212 13.36 -0.35 17.92
CA SER A 212 13.38 0.46 19.14
C SER A 212 12.04 1.11 19.47
N TYR A 213 11.10 1.13 18.52
CA TYR A 213 9.75 1.63 18.76
C TYR A 213 8.87 0.52 19.31
N ASP A 214 8.25 0.78 20.45
CA ASP A 214 7.22 -0.07 21.03
C ASP A 214 5.88 0.17 20.29
N PHE A 215 5.74 -0.46 19.12
CA PHE A 215 4.55 -0.38 18.25
C PHE A 215 3.22 -0.61 19.00
N PRO A 216 3.09 -1.65 19.83
CA PRO A 216 2.00 -1.84 20.79
C PRO A 216 1.55 -0.56 21.53
N THR A 217 2.51 0.18 22.07
CA THR A 217 2.25 1.33 22.93
C THR A 217 2.00 2.62 22.15
N ILE A 218 2.50 2.72 20.90
CA ILE A 218 2.32 3.92 20.07
C ILE A 218 1.08 3.85 19.16
N ALA A 219 0.45 2.68 19.01
CA ALA A 219 -0.62 2.45 18.03
C ALA A 219 -1.78 3.46 18.17
N ASP A 220 -2.21 3.75 19.40
CA ASP A 220 -3.28 4.71 19.71
C ASP A 220 -2.90 6.18 19.45
N HIS A 221 -1.65 6.44 19.13
CA HIS A 221 -1.10 7.77 18.85
C HIS A 221 -0.47 7.87 17.46
N LEU A 222 -0.61 6.82 16.65
CA LEU A 222 -0.04 6.71 15.32
C LEU A 222 -1.07 7.09 14.26
N LEU A 223 -0.79 8.16 13.53
CA LEU A 223 -1.47 8.45 12.27
C LEU A 223 -0.65 7.86 11.12
N SER A 224 -1.27 7.03 10.28
CA SER A 224 -0.64 6.56 9.04
C SER A 224 -1.36 7.11 7.81
N VAL A 225 -0.60 7.35 6.73
CA VAL A 225 -1.16 7.73 5.43
C VAL A 225 -0.83 6.68 4.37
N ALA A 226 -1.83 6.38 3.57
CA ALA A 226 -1.78 5.42 2.48
C ALA A 226 -1.95 6.10 1.12
N GLY A 227 -1.33 5.51 0.10
CA GLY A 227 -1.44 5.97 -1.28
C GLY A 227 -0.46 7.09 -1.62
N SER A 228 -0.43 7.44 -2.91
CA SER A 228 0.40 8.53 -3.42
C SER A 228 -0.16 9.02 -4.76
N PRO A 229 -0.23 10.35 -4.98
CA PRO A 229 -0.61 10.90 -6.27
C PRO A 229 0.25 10.38 -7.43
N LYS A 230 1.50 9.98 -7.14
CA LYS A 230 2.47 9.48 -8.13
C LYS A 230 2.15 8.06 -8.63
N LEU A 231 1.24 7.33 -7.98
CA LEU A 231 0.86 5.98 -8.43
C LEU A 231 0.08 6.02 -9.75
N GLY A 232 -0.62 7.13 -10.05
CA GLY A 232 -1.32 7.29 -11.32
C GLY A 232 -2.55 6.38 -11.46
N ALA A 233 -3.27 6.10 -10.37
CA ALA A 233 -4.48 5.28 -10.40
C ALA A 233 -5.52 5.81 -11.41
N TYR A 234 -5.69 7.13 -11.46
CA TYR A 234 -6.59 7.83 -12.38
C TYR A 234 -6.15 7.82 -13.85
N GLU A 235 -4.97 7.27 -14.17
CA GLU A 235 -4.49 7.06 -15.55
C GLU A 235 -4.91 5.68 -16.11
N THR A 236 -5.62 4.87 -15.31
CA THR A 236 -6.03 3.51 -15.67
C THR A 236 -7.30 3.51 -16.52
N ASP A 237 -7.17 3.48 -17.84
CA ASP A 237 -8.30 3.50 -18.78
C ASP A 237 -8.46 2.16 -19.53
N PHE A 238 -9.50 1.41 -19.16
CA PHE A 238 -9.85 0.10 -19.75
C PHE A 238 -10.51 0.20 -21.14
N GLY A 239 -10.74 1.43 -21.64
CA GLY A 239 -11.50 1.70 -22.86
C GLY A 239 -12.88 2.33 -22.59
N TRP A 240 -13.29 2.44 -21.33
CA TRP A 240 -14.54 3.08 -20.89
C TRP A 240 -14.32 4.49 -20.31
N GLY A 241 -13.09 5.00 -20.40
CA GLY A 241 -12.68 6.26 -19.77
C GLY A 241 -11.89 6.04 -18.48
N ILE A 242 -11.35 7.14 -17.94
CA ILE A 242 -10.59 7.13 -16.69
C ILE A 242 -11.49 6.89 -15.46
N PRO A 243 -10.95 6.37 -14.34
CA PRO A 243 -11.72 6.13 -13.13
C PRO A 243 -12.33 7.43 -12.59
N LYS A 244 -13.58 7.35 -12.09
CA LYS A 244 -14.22 8.46 -11.38
C LYS A 244 -13.69 8.62 -9.95
N LYS A 245 -13.31 7.51 -9.32
CA LYS A 245 -12.79 7.44 -7.96
C LYS A 245 -11.87 6.23 -7.82
N ALA A 246 -10.81 6.38 -7.03
CA ALA A 246 -9.93 5.30 -6.57
C ALA A 246 -9.77 5.44 -5.06
N GLU A 247 -10.02 4.36 -4.31
CA GLU A 247 -10.02 4.31 -2.85
C GLU A 247 -9.12 3.16 -2.37
N VAL A 248 -8.47 3.34 -1.23
CA VAL A 248 -7.74 2.28 -0.51
C VAL A 248 -8.63 1.84 0.64
N VAL A 249 -9.25 0.66 0.51
CA VAL A 249 -10.31 0.18 1.43
C VAL A 249 -9.75 -0.42 2.71
N SER A 250 -8.56 -1.04 2.65
CA SER A 250 -7.89 -1.58 3.83
C SER A 250 -6.40 -1.72 3.57
N ILE A 251 -5.60 -1.41 4.59
CA ILE A 251 -4.23 -1.92 4.75
C ILE A 251 -4.26 -2.80 5.99
N SER A 252 -4.79 -4.00 5.85
CA SER A 252 -4.51 -5.03 6.84
C SER A 252 -3.06 -5.43 6.65
N ALA A 253 -2.20 -5.18 7.64
CA ALA A 253 -0.90 -5.82 7.71
C ALA A 253 -1.18 -7.32 7.59
N THR A 254 -0.73 -7.95 6.50
CA THR A 254 -0.91 -9.39 6.33
C THR A 254 -0.01 -10.06 7.35
N VAL A 255 -0.54 -10.34 8.54
CA VAL A 255 0.16 -11.10 9.58
C VAL A 255 0.22 -12.54 9.07
N SER A 256 1.39 -12.92 8.56
CA SER A 256 1.71 -14.29 8.13
C SER A 256 2.18 -15.14 9.30
#